data_AF-Q8T8V6-F1
#
_entry.id   AF-Q8T8V6-F1
#
_cell.length_a   1.000
_cell.length_b   1.000
_cell.length_c   1.000
_cell.angle_alpha   90.00
_cell.angle_beta   90.00
_cell.angle_gamma   90.00
#
_symmetry.space_group_name_H-M   'P 1'
#
loop_
_entity.id
_entity.type
_entity.pdbx_description
1 polymer ?
#
loop_
_entity_poly.entity_id
_entity_poly.type
_entity_poly.pdbx_seq_one_letter_code
_entity_poly.pdbx_strand_id
1 'polypeptide(L)'
;MGQLNELVEHFELIIFDQTSSTTVLQITVKTLEFLNRMIPIPLTKQLLNSAVTNYKMAWHRTQDTSPSRSTHNESNRLLATLRLLTVLSGHFNLSKWDLTEPLLFSLKMLLRQRRLPNGDDLPPEAFSLYLKACFCCLCWDMENLEGTALNNVDMDEYCDVLHHNLEDYLYVTFSLVGKSNTEPLAYPCFSYTCDLFVLHGNLCGSSNPSIRSVAHVPSGNELDILEGFLMEHFLELSPSDLMLETNSDQLQRIRSILTSYLKVVCLGVVPTMRASKFYEYYVKYHAPFGDVMRCSMELALQRNPIHFAMTMLHTCLLLYAKVFPDDTRHAAGQRALRPAEFSELMELANRLAKILISNPMEHRECVIAFHRSGILFVFELAQKQPTEATKKLPFLRVLKVFVPLLLVQDKTRILNFFEPYEQLIIPTCNRNDIAHLKEYRNALRPRKTKSYPQAT
;
A
#
# COMPACT_ATOMS: atom_id res chain seq x y z
N MET A 1 -21.15 -28.24 -28.84
CA MET A 1 -19.72 -28.59 -29.01
C MET A 1 -19.16 -28.17 -30.36
N GLY A 2 -19.76 -28.53 -31.52
CA GLY A 2 -19.24 -28.15 -32.85
C GLY A 2 -18.97 -26.65 -33.04
N GLN A 3 -19.99 -25.79 -32.83
CA GLN A 3 -19.85 -24.33 -32.93
C GLN A 3 -18.89 -23.72 -31.91
N LEU A 4 -18.72 -24.37 -30.74
CA LEU A 4 -17.81 -23.91 -29.70
C LEU A 4 -16.35 -24.19 -30.10
N ASN A 5 -16.09 -25.34 -30.71
CA ASN A 5 -14.77 -25.67 -31.24
C ASN A 5 -14.41 -24.75 -32.41
N GLU A 6 -15.37 -24.50 -33.32
CA GLU A 6 -15.19 -23.55 -34.42
C GLU A 6 -14.85 -22.14 -33.90
N LEU A 7 -15.53 -21.66 -32.85
CA LEU A 7 -15.20 -20.37 -32.23
C LEU A 7 -13.77 -20.35 -31.66
N VAL A 8 -13.31 -21.44 -31.06
CA VAL A 8 -11.96 -21.53 -30.49
C VAL A 8 -10.89 -21.59 -31.59
N GLU A 9 -11.17 -22.23 -32.72
CA GLU A 9 -10.31 -22.18 -33.92
C GLU A 9 -10.20 -20.73 -34.45
N HIS A 10 -11.29 -19.96 -34.45
CA HIS A 10 -11.23 -18.54 -34.79
C HIS A 10 -10.39 -17.74 -33.78
N PHE A 11 -10.49 -18.05 -32.48
CA PHE A 11 -9.62 -17.43 -31.49
C PHE A 11 -8.15 -17.78 -31.72
N GLU A 12 -7.83 -19.01 -32.11
CA GLU A 12 -6.47 -19.43 -32.43
C GLU A 12 -5.87 -18.59 -33.57
N LEU A 13 -6.66 -18.35 -34.63
CA LEU A 13 -6.25 -17.47 -35.74
C LEU A 13 -5.95 -16.04 -35.26
N ILE A 14 -6.80 -15.48 -34.40
CA ILE A 14 -6.60 -14.12 -33.85
C ILE A 14 -5.39 -14.06 -32.91
N ILE A 15 -5.23 -15.09 -32.07
CA ILE A 15 -4.20 -15.16 -31.03
C ILE A 15 -2.80 -15.30 -31.63
N PHE A 16 -2.64 -16.09 -32.69
CA PHE A 16 -1.35 -16.32 -33.34
C PHE A 16 -1.06 -15.36 -34.51
N ASP A 17 -2.01 -14.49 -34.86
CA ASP A 17 -1.75 -13.39 -35.79
C ASP A 17 -0.81 -12.35 -35.15
N GLN A 18 0.37 -12.18 -35.75
CA GLN A 18 1.40 -11.25 -35.30
C GLN A 18 1.00 -9.78 -35.46
N THR A 19 -0.06 -9.50 -36.21
CA THR A 19 -0.59 -8.14 -36.42
C THR A 19 -1.66 -7.75 -35.40
N SER A 20 -2.12 -8.69 -34.57
CA SER A 20 -3.13 -8.43 -33.54
C SER A 20 -2.64 -7.40 -32.53
N SER A 21 -3.45 -6.37 -32.30
CA SER A 21 -3.18 -5.39 -31.24
C SER A 21 -3.28 -6.05 -29.85
N THR A 22 -2.53 -5.53 -28.87
CA THR A 22 -2.56 -6.03 -27.49
C THR A 22 -3.97 -6.03 -26.90
N THR A 23 -4.80 -5.05 -27.25
CA THR A 23 -6.20 -4.98 -26.79
C THR A 23 -7.05 -6.13 -27.35
N VAL A 24 -6.89 -6.44 -28.64
CA VAL A 24 -7.60 -7.56 -29.29
C VAL A 24 -7.17 -8.89 -28.66
N LEU A 25 -5.87 -9.08 -28.42
CA LEU A 25 -5.35 -10.26 -27.72
C LEU A 25 -5.97 -10.39 -26.31
N GLN A 26 -5.99 -9.31 -25.53
CA GLN A 26 -6.57 -9.31 -24.19
C GLN A 26 -8.07 -9.66 -24.17
N ILE A 27 -8.86 -9.09 -25.08
CA ILE A 27 -10.30 -9.38 -25.17
C ILE A 27 -10.53 -10.84 -25.58
N THR A 28 -9.76 -11.33 -26.54
CA THR A 28 -9.87 -12.71 -27.04
C THR A 28 -9.54 -13.71 -25.93
N VAL A 29 -8.42 -13.52 -25.23
CA VAL A 29 -8.00 -14.39 -24.12
C VAL A 29 -9.00 -14.36 -22.96
N LYS A 30 -9.51 -13.17 -22.57
CA LYS A 30 -10.57 -13.05 -21.55
C LYS A 30 -11.85 -13.80 -21.93
N THR A 31 -12.21 -13.73 -23.21
CA THR A 31 -13.40 -14.43 -23.73
C THR A 31 -13.18 -15.94 -23.69
N LEU A 32 -11.99 -16.41 -24.08
CA LEU A 32 -11.61 -17.82 -24.01
C LEU A 32 -11.61 -18.32 -22.56
N GLU A 33 -11.07 -17.55 -21.60
CA GLU A 33 -11.09 -17.89 -20.17
C GLU A 33 -12.52 -18.04 -19.66
N PHE A 34 -13.38 -17.05 -19.94
CA PHE A 34 -14.78 -17.08 -19.54
C PHE A 34 -15.50 -18.33 -20.06
N LEU A 35 -15.32 -18.65 -21.35
CA LEU A 35 -15.93 -19.84 -21.96
C LEU A 35 -15.38 -21.13 -21.35
N ASN A 36 -14.06 -21.21 -21.16
CA ASN A 36 -13.41 -22.39 -20.58
C ASN A 36 -13.81 -22.65 -19.13
N ARG A 37 -14.14 -21.59 -18.37
CA ARG A 37 -14.69 -21.71 -17.01
C ARG A 37 -16.14 -22.23 -17.01
N MET A 38 -16.92 -21.90 -18.03
CA MET A 38 -18.30 -22.39 -18.17
C MET A 38 -18.36 -23.84 -18.64
N ILE A 39 -17.55 -24.16 -19.66
CA ILE A 39 -17.48 -25.49 -20.25
C ILE A 39 -16.01 -25.76 -20.57
N PRO A 40 -15.34 -26.72 -19.91
CA PRO A 40 -13.95 -27.05 -20.20
C PRO A 40 -13.77 -27.43 -21.67
N ILE A 41 -12.90 -26.70 -22.38
CA ILE A 41 -12.67 -26.90 -23.82
C ILE A 41 -11.30 -27.55 -23.99
N PRO A 42 -11.22 -28.80 -24.50
CA PRO A 42 -9.93 -29.48 -24.70
C PRO A 42 -8.95 -28.71 -25.59
N LEU A 43 -9.46 -28.02 -26.61
CA LEU A 43 -8.66 -27.23 -27.55
C LEU A 43 -7.93 -26.06 -26.86
N THR A 44 -8.46 -25.52 -25.76
CA THR A 44 -7.77 -24.49 -24.95
C THR A 44 -6.41 -25.00 -24.48
N LYS A 45 -6.32 -26.26 -24.00
CA LYS A 45 -5.05 -26.82 -23.51
C LYS A 45 -4.02 -26.94 -24.64
N GLN A 46 -4.46 -27.30 -25.84
CA GLN A 46 -3.60 -27.36 -27.02
C GLN A 46 -3.10 -25.96 -27.40
N LEU A 47 -3.99 -24.96 -27.42
CA LEU A 47 -3.63 -23.57 -27.69
C LEU A 47 -2.58 -23.04 -26.70
N LEU A 48 -2.79 -23.27 -25.40
CA LEU A 48 -1.83 -22.89 -24.36
C LEU A 48 -0.47 -23.56 -24.57
N ASN A 49 -0.46 -24.85 -24.89
CA ASN A 49 0.78 -25.59 -25.17
C ASN A 49 1.52 -25.02 -26.39
N SER A 50 0.79 -24.72 -27.47
CA SER A 50 1.37 -24.09 -28.68
C SER A 50 1.96 -22.71 -28.37
N ALA A 51 1.26 -21.88 -27.58
CA ALA A 51 1.74 -20.55 -27.22
C ALA A 51 3.04 -20.60 -26.39
N VAL A 52 3.07 -21.47 -25.37
CA VAL A 52 4.27 -21.65 -24.53
C VAL A 52 5.44 -22.22 -25.34
N THR A 53 5.17 -23.22 -26.19
CA THR A 53 6.19 -23.82 -27.06
C THR A 53 6.76 -22.80 -28.03
N ASN A 54 5.90 -21.98 -28.66
CA ASN A 54 6.32 -20.93 -29.59
C ASN A 54 7.22 -19.89 -28.91
N TYR A 55 6.89 -19.49 -27.67
CA TYR A 55 7.73 -18.61 -26.87
C TYR A 55 9.10 -19.26 -26.55
N LYS A 56 9.12 -20.48 -26.02
CA LYS A 56 10.37 -21.19 -25.70
C LYS A 56 11.26 -21.32 -26.93
N MET A 57 10.69 -21.68 -28.08
CA MET A 57 11.43 -21.76 -29.34
C MET A 57 11.99 -20.41 -29.78
N ALA A 58 11.21 -19.32 -29.67
CA ALA A 58 11.69 -17.99 -30.02
C ALA A 58 12.83 -17.55 -29.09
N TRP A 59 12.72 -17.83 -27.79
CA TRP A 59 13.76 -17.53 -26.81
C TRP A 59 15.07 -18.30 -27.09
N HIS A 60 15.00 -19.62 -27.30
CA HIS A 60 16.19 -20.42 -27.60
C HIS A 60 16.92 -19.93 -28.87
N ARG A 61 16.17 -19.56 -29.92
CA ARG A 61 16.78 -18.98 -31.13
C ARG A 61 17.56 -17.70 -30.85
N THR A 62 17.09 -16.87 -29.92
CA THR A 62 17.84 -15.66 -29.51
C THR A 62 19.10 -15.97 -28.71
N GLN A 63 19.22 -17.16 -28.10
CA GLN A 63 20.45 -17.60 -27.44
C GLN A 63 21.46 -18.19 -28.43
N ASP A 64 20.97 -18.98 -29.40
CA ASP A 64 21.81 -19.68 -30.38
C ASP A 64 22.36 -18.76 -31.49
N THR A 65 21.70 -17.61 -31.71
CA THR A 65 22.09 -16.68 -32.76
C THR A 65 23.31 -15.86 -32.33
N SER A 66 24.43 -16.04 -33.02
CA SER A 66 25.62 -15.21 -32.81
C SER A 66 25.30 -13.72 -33.04
N PRO A 67 25.94 -12.78 -32.30
CA PRO A 67 25.65 -11.34 -32.41
C PRO A 67 25.83 -10.75 -33.82
N SER A 68 26.63 -11.39 -34.67
CA SER A 68 26.84 -11.00 -36.06
C SER A 68 25.77 -11.48 -37.05
N ARG A 69 24.84 -12.34 -36.60
CA ARG A 69 23.75 -12.93 -37.42
C ARG A 69 22.36 -12.60 -36.88
N SER A 70 22.25 -11.74 -35.87
CA SER A 70 20.94 -11.35 -35.33
C SER A 70 20.13 -10.66 -36.42
N THR A 71 18.91 -11.15 -36.64
CA THR A 71 17.96 -10.49 -37.54
C THR A 71 16.89 -9.83 -36.70
N HIS A 72 16.49 -8.62 -37.08
CA HIS A 72 15.38 -7.89 -36.46
C HIS A 72 14.08 -8.73 -36.38
N ASN A 73 13.95 -9.76 -37.24
CA ASN A 73 12.82 -10.68 -37.26
C ASN A 73 12.76 -11.61 -36.05
N GLU A 74 13.89 -12.09 -35.52
CA GLU A 74 13.89 -12.99 -34.34
C GLU A 74 13.50 -12.23 -33.08
N SER A 75 14.02 -11.01 -32.90
CA SER A 75 13.65 -10.12 -31.79
C SER A 75 12.17 -9.71 -31.83
N ASN A 76 11.62 -9.45 -33.03
CA ASN A 76 10.18 -9.21 -33.21
C ASN A 76 9.33 -10.44 -32.87
N ARG A 77 9.76 -11.63 -33.30
CA ARG A 77 9.06 -12.88 -32.99
C ARG A 77 9.05 -13.17 -31.49
N LEU A 78 10.19 -12.99 -30.83
CA LEU A 78 10.26 -13.13 -29.37
C LEU A 78 9.30 -12.16 -28.69
N LEU A 79 9.28 -10.89 -29.11
CA LEU A 79 8.37 -9.90 -28.54
C LEU A 79 6.88 -10.28 -28.76
N ALA A 80 6.51 -10.73 -29.96
CA ALA A 80 5.14 -11.15 -30.25
C ALA A 80 4.71 -12.35 -29.38
N THR A 81 5.56 -13.37 -29.28
CA THR A 81 5.27 -14.55 -28.43
C THR A 81 5.26 -14.22 -26.94
N LEU A 82 6.11 -13.30 -26.48
CA LEU A 82 6.13 -12.82 -25.11
C LEU A 82 4.88 -12.01 -24.77
N ARG A 83 4.40 -11.14 -25.68
CA ARG A 83 3.12 -10.41 -25.50
C ARG A 83 1.97 -11.38 -25.29
N LEU A 84 1.86 -12.39 -26.16
CA LEU A 84 0.84 -13.43 -26.03
C LEU A 84 0.99 -14.18 -24.70
N LEU A 85 2.20 -14.63 -24.37
CA LEU A 85 2.45 -15.35 -23.12
C LEU A 85 2.06 -14.53 -21.89
N THR A 86 2.37 -13.23 -21.88
CA THR A 86 2.05 -12.31 -20.78
C THR A 86 0.54 -12.12 -20.62
N VAL A 87 -0.21 -12.09 -21.72
CA VAL A 87 -1.68 -12.01 -21.66
C VAL A 87 -2.24 -13.34 -21.15
N LEU A 88 -1.76 -14.47 -21.67
CA LEU A 88 -2.21 -15.80 -21.24
C LEU A 88 -1.91 -16.06 -19.76
N SER A 89 -0.71 -15.71 -19.26
CA SER A 89 -0.34 -15.92 -17.87
C SER A 89 -1.20 -15.12 -16.90
N GLY A 90 -1.78 -14.00 -17.33
CA GLY A 90 -2.74 -13.24 -16.53
C GLY A 90 -4.14 -13.88 -16.39
N HIS A 91 -4.45 -14.90 -17.20
CA HIS A 91 -5.79 -15.49 -17.31
C HIS A 91 -5.82 -17.01 -17.16
N PHE A 92 -4.69 -17.68 -17.37
CA PHE A 92 -4.56 -19.13 -17.29
C PHE A 92 -3.35 -19.51 -16.44
N ASN A 93 -3.52 -20.56 -15.63
CA ASN A 93 -2.44 -21.16 -14.86
C ASN A 93 -1.47 -21.90 -15.80
N LEU A 94 -0.26 -21.34 -15.95
CA LEU A 94 0.80 -21.88 -16.80
C LEU A 94 1.90 -22.62 -16.01
N SER A 95 1.71 -22.90 -14.72
CA SER A 95 2.76 -23.49 -13.88
C SER A 95 3.22 -24.87 -14.36
N LYS A 96 2.39 -25.61 -15.10
CA LYS A 96 2.75 -26.93 -15.69
C LYS A 96 3.91 -26.90 -16.70
N TRP A 97 4.31 -25.73 -17.16
CA TRP A 97 5.37 -25.57 -18.15
C TRP A 97 6.67 -24.99 -17.56
N ASP A 98 6.76 -24.84 -16.23
CA ASP A 98 7.96 -24.41 -15.51
C ASP A 98 8.57 -23.12 -16.07
N LEU A 99 7.75 -22.06 -16.13
CA LEU A 99 8.10 -20.80 -16.75
C LEU A 99 8.71 -19.77 -15.79
N THR A 100 8.50 -19.93 -14.48
CA THR A 100 8.89 -18.93 -13.47
C THR A 100 10.39 -18.65 -13.52
N GLU A 101 11.23 -19.68 -13.34
CA GLU A 101 12.70 -19.52 -13.34
C GLU A 101 13.26 -19.00 -14.68
N PRO A 102 12.87 -19.55 -15.86
CA PRO A 102 13.35 -19.01 -17.14
C PRO A 102 12.97 -17.54 -17.35
N LEU A 103 11.76 -17.13 -16.96
CA LEU A 103 11.32 -15.75 -17.10
C LEU A 103 12.07 -14.83 -16.13
N LEU A 104 12.30 -15.25 -14.88
CA LEU A 104 13.09 -14.51 -13.89
C LEU A 104 14.55 -14.35 -14.32
N PHE A 105 15.14 -15.40 -14.90
CA PHE A 105 16.47 -15.34 -15.48
C PHE A 105 16.55 -14.24 -16.57
N SER A 106 15.61 -14.24 -17.51
CA SER A 106 15.52 -13.22 -18.56
C SER A 106 15.35 -11.82 -17.97
N LEU A 107 14.49 -11.68 -16.97
CA LEU A 107 14.23 -10.41 -16.29
C LEU A 107 15.50 -9.85 -15.61
N LYS A 108 16.23 -10.69 -14.86
CA LYS A 108 17.51 -10.33 -14.23
C LYS A 108 18.58 -9.96 -15.24
N MET A 109 18.67 -10.71 -16.34
CA MET A 109 19.59 -10.42 -17.42
C MET A 109 19.29 -9.04 -18.04
N LEU A 110 18.02 -8.74 -18.31
CA LEU A 110 17.59 -7.43 -18.82
C LEU A 110 17.89 -6.29 -17.86
N LEU A 111 17.75 -6.49 -16.54
CA LEU A 111 18.14 -5.50 -15.54
C LEU A 111 19.65 -5.15 -15.62
N ARG A 112 20.50 -6.16 -15.81
CA ARG A 112 21.97 -6.00 -15.82
C ARG A 112 22.51 -5.45 -17.13
N GLN A 113 22.00 -5.94 -18.25
CA GLN A 113 22.59 -5.74 -19.57
C GLN A 113 21.76 -4.81 -20.46
N ARG A 114 20.47 -4.63 -20.16
CA ARG A 114 19.47 -3.94 -21.00
C ARG A 114 19.45 -4.43 -22.46
N ARG A 115 19.92 -5.65 -22.71
CA ARG A 115 20.09 -6.30 -24.03
C ARG A 115 19.70 -7.77 -23.99
N LEU A 116 19.43 -8.33 -25.17
CA LEU A 116 19.24 -9.76 -25.38
C LEU A 116 20.56 -10.53 -25.38
N PRO A 117 20.52 -11.89 -25.27
CA PRO A 117 21.72 -12.73 -25.31
C PRO A 117 22.50 -12.61 -26.63
N ASN A 118 21.79 -12.38 -27.74
CA ASN A 118 22.38 -12.12 -29.06
C ASN A 118 23.00 -10.72 -29.19
N GLY A 119 22.92 -9.86 -28.17
CA GLY A 119 23.46 -8.50 -28.18
C GLY A 119 22.53 -7.43 -28.76
N ASP A 120 21.33 -7.80 -29.24
CA ASP A 120 20.34 -6.84 -29.72
C ASP A 120 19.74 -6.04 -28.56
N ASP A 121 19.46 -4.77 -28.80
CA ASP A 121 18.63 -3.97 -27.90
C ASP A 121 17.18 -4.47 -28.00
N LEU A 122 16.61 -4.83 -26.85
CA LEU A 122 15.23 -5.28 -26.80
C LEU A 122 14.28 -4.07 -26.84
N PRO A 123 13.12 -4.14 -27.53
CA PRO A 123 12.16 -3.04 -27.53
C PRO A 123 11.78 -2.61 -26.11
N PRO A 124 11.54 -1.31 -25.87
CA PRO A 124 11.38 -0.75 -24.52
C PRO A 124 10.22 -1.40 -23.72
N GLU A 125 9.20 -1.91 -24.41
CA GLU A 125 8.06 -2.60 -23.80
C GLU A 125 8.44 -3.97 -23.20
N ALA A 126 9.47 -4.64 -23.70
CA ALA A 126 9.70 -6.05 -23.36
C ALA A 126 10.04 -6.27 -21.89
N PHE A 127 10.73 -5.32 -21.25
CA PHE A 127 10.98 -5.37 -19.80
C PHE A 127 9.65 -5.40 -19.04
N SER A 128 8.68 -4.56 -19.43
CA SER A 128 7.36 -4.52 -18.80
C SER A 128 6.59 -5.83 -18.97
N LEU A 129 6.76 -6.51 -20.11
CA LEU A 129 6.13 -7.81 -20.38
C LEU A 129 6.74 -8.91 -19.52
N TYR A 130 8.07 -9.01 -19.44
CA TYR A 130 8.74 -9.96 -18.54
C TYR A 130 8.36 -9.72 -17.09
N LEU A 131 8.35 -8.47 -16.65
CA LEU A 131 7.96 -8.09 -15.29
C LEU A 131 6.53 -8.59 -14.98
N LYS A 132 5.57 -8.30 -15.86
CA LYS A 132 4.18 -8.74 -15.69
C LYS A 132 4.03 -10.26 -15.78
N ALA A 133 4.71 -10.91 -16.72
CA ALA A 133 4.65 -12.36 -16.88
C ALA A 133 5.20 -13.08 -15.64
N CYS A 134 6.34 -12.63 -15.10
CA CYS A 134 6.91 -13.17 -13.85
C CYS A 134 5.94 -12.96 -12.68
N PHE A 135 5.39 -11.76 -12.52
CA PHE A 135 4.40 -11.48 -11.47
C PHE A 135 3.20 -12.46 -11.55
N CYS A 136 2.64 -12.65 -12.75
CA CYS A 136 1.54 -13.59 -12.93
C CYS A 136 1.94 -15.03 -12.58
N CYS A 137 3.15 -15.47 -12.94
CA CYS A 137 3.63 -16.81 -12.57
C CYS A 137 3.73 -16.96 -11.04
N LEU A 138 4.31 -15.97 -10.34
CA LEU A 138 4.39 -15.98 -8.87
C LEU A 138 3.01 -16.01 -8.21
N CYS A 139 2.03 -15.29 -8.75
CA CYS A 139 0.65 -15.35 -8.26
C CYS A 139 0.03 -16.74 -8.43
N TRP A 140 0.24 -17.40 -9.57
CA TRP A 140 -0.24 -18.78 -9.78
C TRP A 140 0.49 -19.79 -8.90
N ASP A 141 1.79 -19.61 -8.69
CA ASP A 141 2.57 -20.45 -7.81
C ASP A 141 2.06 -20.36 -6.36
N MET A 142 1.67 -19.16 -5.92
CA MET A 142 0.97 -18.96 -4.64
C MET A 142 -0.42 -19.60 -4.58
N GLU A 143 -1.19 -19.56 -5.66
CA GLU A 143 -2.50 -20.25 -5.72
C GLU A 143 -2.35 -21.77 -5.66
N ASN A 144 -1.31 -22.31 -6.32
CA ASN A 144 -1.01 -23.73 -6.31
C ASN A 144 -0.49 -24.22 -4.95
N LEU A 145 0.07 -23.35 -4.11
CA LEU A 145 0.64 -23.71 -2.81
C LEU A 145 -0.38 -24.40 -1.90
N GLU A 146 -1.60 -23.87 -1.80
CA GLU A 146 -2.67 -24.47 -0.99
C GLU A 146 -3.08 -25.85 -1.51
N GLY A 147 -3.22 -26.00 -2.83
CA GLY A 147 -3.57 -27.27 -3.47
C GLY A 147 -2.47 -28.32 -3.37
N THR A 148 -1.20 -27.89 -3.41
CA THR A 148 -0.04 -28.78 -3.28
C THR A 148 0.15 -29.23 -1.84
N ALA A 149 -0.07 -28.35 -0.87
CA ALA A 149 0.00 -28.66 0.55
C ALA A 149 -1.00 -29.74 1.01
N LEU A 150 -2.12 -29.89 0.31
CA LEU A 150 -3.12 -30.94 0.59
C LEU A 150 -2.68 -32.33 0.10
N ASN A 151 -1.78 -32.40 -0.88
CA ASN A 151 -1.49 -33.61 -1.65
C ASN A 151 -0.06 -34.15 -1.51
N ASN A 152 0.90 -33.34 -1.07
CA ASN A 152 2.32 -33.71 -1.03
C ASN A 152 2.87 -33.84 0.40
N VAL A 153 3.70 -34.87 0.60
CA VAL A 153 4.40 -35.17 1.86
C VAL A 153 5.75 -34.43 1.96
N ASP A 154 6.33 -34.02 0.83
CA ASP A 154 7.59 -33.26 0.76
C ASP A 154 7.32 -31.87 0.15
N MET A 155 7.07 -30.89 1.04
CA MET A 155 6.74 -29.51 0.68
C MET A 155 7.95 -28.58 0.78
N ASP A 156 9.05 -29.03 1.38
CA ASP A 156 10.16 -28.15 1.75
C ASP A 156 10.90 -27.65 0.50
N GLU A 157 11.27 -28.56 -0.42
CA GLU A 157 11.94 -28.18 -1.68
C GLU A 157 11.06 -27.25 -2.54
N TYR A 158 9.75 -27.52 -2.63
CA TYR A 158 8.82 -26.68 -3.36
C TYR A 158 8.74 -25.27 -2.76
N CYS A 159 8.59 -25.19 -1.44
CA CYS A 159 8.53 -23.92 -0.72
C CYS A 159 9.84 -23.11 -0.82
N ASP A 160 10.99 -23.78 -0.77
CA ASP A 160 12.30 -23.15 -0.93
C ASP A 160 12.44 -22.52 -2.32
N VAL A 161 12.01 -23.23 -3.37
CA VAL A 161 11.99 -22.69 -4.75
C VAL A 161 11.06 -21.48 -4.86
N LEU A 162 9.86 -21.53 -4.25
CA LEU A 162 8.93 -20.40 -4.24
C LEU A 162 9.52 -19.17 -3.54
N HIS A 163 10.15 -19.37 -2.39
CA HIS A 163 10.79 -18.29 -1.65
C HIS A 163 11.94 -17.67 -2.46
N HIS A 164 12.79 -18.50 -3.08
CA HIS A 164 13.88 -18.02 -3.91
C HIS A 164 13.39 -17.23 -5.14
N ASN A 165 12.34 -17.72 -5.81
CA ASN A 165 11.73 -17.04 -6.94
C ASN A 165 11.14 -15.66 -6.55
N LEU A 166 10.58 -15.54 -5.34
CA LEU A 166 10.15 -14.26 -4.80
C LEU A 166 11.34 -13.33 -4.57
N GLU A 167 12.40 -13.78 -3.88
CA GLU A 167 13.59 -12.96 -3.60
C GLU A 167 14.22 -12.43 -4.90
N ASP A 168 14.29 -13.28 -5.91
CA ASP A 168 14.78 -12.97 -7.24
C ASP A 168 13.98 -11.86 -7.93
N TYR A 169 12.66 -11.92 -7.80
CA TYR A 169 11.76 -10.91 -8.34
C TYR A 169 11.86 -9.59 -7.57
N LEU A 170 11.88 -9.65 -6.23
CA LEU A 170 12.03 -8.49 -5.36
C LEU A 170 13.36 -7.77 -5.60
N TYR A 171 14.45 -8.51 -5.82
CA TYR A 171 15.74 -7.93 -6.20
C TYR A 171 15.62 -7.04 -7.44
N VAL A 172 14.86 -7.49 -8.46
CA VAL A 172 14.65 -6.69 -9.68
C VAL A 172 13.75 -5.49 -9.40
N THR A 173 12.60 -5.68 -8.75
CA THR A 173 11.66 -4.57 -8.52
C THR A 173 12.28 -3.48 -7.65
N PHE A 174 12.98 -3.83 -6.57
CA PHE A 174 13.67 -2.86 -5.72
C PHE A 174 14.86 -2.19 -6.41
N SER A 175 15.55 -2.89 -7.32
CA SER A 175 16.59 -2.26 -8.15
C SER A 175 16.04 -1.17 -9.06
N LEU A 176 14.77 -1.26 -9.48
CA LEU A 176 14.12 -0.27 -10.35
C LEU A 176 13.45 0.83 -9.53
N VAL A 177 12.76 0.48 -8.44
CA VAL A 177 12.14 1.46 -7.55
C VAL A 177 13.20 2.31 -6.83
N GLY A 178 14.33 1.71 -6.44
CA GLY A 178 15.40 2.40 -5.74
C GLY A 178 16.36 3.21 -6.62
N LYS A 179 16.30 3.07 -7.96
CA LYS A 179 17.15 3.81 -8.90
C LYS A 179 16.33 4.86 -9.64
N SER A 180 16.61 6.15 -9.37
CA SER A 180 16.13 7.33 -10.12
C SER A 180 14.60 7.46 -10.28
N ASN A 181 14.08 8.59 -9.81
CA ASN A 181 12.65 8.86 -9.66
C ASN A 181 11.89 9.15 -10.96
N THR A 182 12.30 8.55 -12.07
CA THR A 182 11.70 8.79 -13.40
C THR A 182 11.60 7.54 -14.28
N GLU A 183 12.06 6.36 -13.83
CA GLU A 183 11.91 5.14 -14.64
C GLU A 183 10.43 4.72 -14.70
N PRO A 184 9.76 4.71 -15.88
CA PRO A 184 8.33 4.42 -15.98
C PRO A 184 7.95 3.03 -15.44
N LEU A 185 8.91 2.10 -15.42
CA LEU A 185 8.75 0.75 -14.89
C LEU A 185 8.74 0.69 -13.36
N ALA A 186 9.20 1.75 -12.67
CA ALA A 186 9.18 1.79 -11.20
C ALA A 186 7.74 1.74 -10.64
N TYR A 187 6.78 2.39 -11.29
CA TYR A 187 5.36 2.39 -10.88
C TYR A 187 4.70 0.99 -10.86
N PRO A 188 4.78 0.18 -11.94
CA PRO A 188 4.29 -1.19 -11.88
C PRO A 188 5.13 -2.07 -10.95
N CYS A 189 6.46 -1.90 -10.89
CA CYS A 189 7.31 -2.64 -9.92
C CYS A 189 6.86 -2.39 -8.48
N PHE A 190 6.60 -1.14 -8.11
CA PHE A 190 6.06 -0.75 -6.82
C PHE A 190 4.75 -1.48 -6.51
N SER A 191 3.82 -1.46 -7.47
CA SER A 191 2.49 -2.05 -7.29
C SER A 191 2.55 -3.57 -7.16
N TYR A 192 3.31 -4.24 -8.03
CA TYR A 192 3.52 -5.69 -7.94
C TYR A 192 4.22 -6.10 -6.65
N THR A 193 5.18 -5.31 -6.17
CA THR A 193 5.86 -5.57 -4.89
C THR A 193 4.87 -5.51 -3.73
N CYS A 194 4.00 -4.50 -3.69
CA CYS A 194 2.95 -4.39 -2.68
C CYS A 194 1.97 -5.56 -2.75
N ASP A 195 1.60 -6.01 -3.94
CA ASP A 195 0.68 -7.14 -4.14
C ASP A 195 1.30 -8.45 -3.63
N LEU A 196 2.57 -8.69 -3.95
CA LEU A 196 3.31 -9.86 -3.45
C LEU A 196 3.50 -9.82 -1.93
N PHE A 197 3.75 -8.64 -1.34
CA PHE A 197 3.79 -8.51 0.12
C PHE A 197 2.46 -8.91 0.77
N VAL A 198 1.32 -8.59 0.14
CA VAL A 198 0.02 -9.03 0.62
C VAL A 198 -0.12 -10.55 0.52
N LEU A 199 0.23 -11.14 -0.63
CA LEU A 199 0.10 -12.58 -0.86
C LEU A 199 0.99 -13.40 0.10
N HIS A 200 2.26 -13.03 0.23
CA HIS A 200 3.23 -13.76 1.06
C HIS A 200 3.14 -13.39 2.55
N GLY A 201 2.75 -12.17 2.91
CA GLY A 201 2.64 -11.74 4.31
C GLY A 201 1.54 -12.50 5.07
N ASN A 202 0.47 -12.91 4.39
CA ASN A 202 -0.62 -13.69 4.97
C ASN A 202 -0.19 -15.10 5.40
N LEU A 203 0.91 -15.64 4.87
CA LEU A 203 1.40 -16.98 5.20
C LEU A 203 2.01 -17.10 6.59
N CYS A 204 2.37 -15.98 7.25
CA CYS A 204 3.00 -15.99 8.58
C CYS A 204 2.16 -16.71 9.64
N GLY A 205 0.83 -16.71 9.47
CA GLY A 205 -0.12 -17.36 10.38
C GLY A 205 -0.37 -18.84 10.10
N SER A 206 0.26 -19.43 9.07
CA SER A 206 0.01 -20.82 8.67
C SER A 206 0.43 -21.82 9.74
N SER A 207 -0.39 -22.85 9.96
CA SER A 207 -0.05 -23.97 10.84
C SER A 207 1.04 -24.88 10.26
N ASN A 208 1.19 -24.91 8.93
CA ASN A 208 2.19 -25.71 8.25
C ASN A 208 3.55 -24.98 8.23
N PRO A 209 4.63 -25.53 8.82
CA PRO A 209 5.95 -24.92 8.82
C PRO A 209 6.53 -24.64 7.44
N SER A 210 6.36 -25.56 6.48
CA SER A 210 6.85 -25.42 5.11
C SER A 210 6.12 -24.28 4.39
N ILE A 211 4.80 -24.12 4.57
CA ILE A 211 4.09 -22.95 4.00
C ILE A 211 4.58 -21.65 4.63
N ARG A 212 4.92 -21.69 5.92
CA ARG A 212 5.42 -20.52 6.64
C ARG A 212 6.82 -20.10 6.17
N SER A 213 7.64 -21.00 5.64
CA SER A 213 8.96 -20.64 5.09
C SER A 213 8.86 -19.79 3.82
N VAL A 214 7.74 -19.87 3.09
CA VAL A 214 7.45 -19.01 1.92
C VAL A 214 7.00 -17.61 2.31
N ALA A 215 6.65 -17.39 3.59
CA ALA A 215 6.17 -16.10 4.06
C ALA A 215 7.25 -15.02 3.95
N HIS A 216 6.86 -13.83 3.47
CA HIS A 216 7.76 -12.67 3.40
C HIS A 216 7.19 -11.54 4.24
N VAL A 217 7.96 -11.12 5.25
CA VAL A 217 7.66 -9.93 6.04
C VAL A 217 8.58 -8.80 5.57
N PRO A 218 8.03 -7.71 5.02
CA PRO A 218 8.85 -6.61 4.52
C PRO A 218 9.77 -6.05 5.61
N SER A 219 11.05 -5.96 5.30
CA SER A 219 12.06 -5.34 6.15
C SER A 219 11.87 -3.82 6.25
N GLY A 220 12.44 -3.20 7.28
CA GLY A 220 12.41 -1.75 7.42
C GLY A 220 12.99 -1.00 6.22
N ASN A 221 14.07 -1.54 5.64
CA ASN A 221 14.73 -0.96 4.46
C ASN A 221 13.85 -1.04 3.20
N GLU A 222 13.19 -2.18 2.95
CA GLU A 222 12.23 -2.31 1.85
C GLU A 222 11.08 -1.30 1.97
N LEU A 223 10.55 -1.11 3.19
CA LEU A 223 9.52 -0.12 3.45
C LEU A 223 10.01 1.31 3.28
N ASP A 224 11.23 1.62 3.71
CA ASP A 224 11.82 2.95 3.54
C ASP A 224 12.05 3.28 2.06
N ILE A 225 12.44 2.31 1.23
CA ILE A 225 12.58 2.49 -0.22
C ILE A 225 11.20 2.78 -0.86
N LEU A 226 10.18 1.99 -0.56
CA LEU A 226 8.82 2.21 -1.08
C LEU A 226 8.28 3.56 -0.62
N GLU A 227 8.39 3.87 0.67
CA GLU A 227 7.87 5.13 1.21
C GLU A 227 8.61 6.35 0.67
N GLY A 228 9.92 6.24 0.44
CA GLY A 228 10.72 7.28 -0.20
C GLY A 228 10.23 7.55 -1.62
N PHE A 229 10.12 6.51 -2.44
CA PHE A 229 9.61 6.59 -3.81
C PHE A 229 8.19 7.19 -3.86
N LEU A 230 7.29 6.71 -3.00
CA LEU A 230 5.92 7.22 -2.94
C LEU A 230 5.89 8.67 -2.50
N MET A 231 6.63 9.05 -1.46
CA MET A 231 6.63 10.41 -0.94
C MET A 231 7.15 11.43 -1.96
N GLU A 232 8.20 11.06 -2.70
CA GLU A 232 8.75 11.92 -3.73
C GLU A 232 7.74 12.22 -4.84
N HIS A 233 7.09 11.19 -5.38
CA HIS A 233 6.07 11.38 -6.41
C HIS A 233 4.79 12.02 -5.88
N PHE A 234 4.41 11.73 -4.63
CA PHE A 234 3.24 12.32 -3.98
C PHE A 234 3.37 13.84 -3.83
N LEU A 235 4.59 14.33 -3.61
CA LEU A 235 4.88 15.76 -3.40
C LEU A 235 5.45 16.48 -4.64
N GLU A 236 5.62 15.77 -5.77
CA GLU A 236 6.22 16.28 -6.99
C GLU A 236 5.49 17.52 -7.54
N LEU A 237 4.15 17.49 -7.49
CA LEU A 237 3.29 18.58 -7.94
C LEU A 237 2.41 19.12 -6.80
N SER A 238 2.01 20.39 -6.93
CA SER A 238 1.05 20.98 -6.00
C SER A 238 -0.32 20.32 -6.14
N PRO A 239 -1.17 20.31 -5.09
CA PRO A 239 -2.51 19.75 -5.17
C PRO A 239 -3.36 20.37 -6.29
N SER A 240 -3.18 21.67 -6.57
CA SER A 240 -3.90 22.36 -7.65
C SER A 240 -3.43 21.89 -9.03
N ASP A 241 -2.12 21.71 -9.20
CA ASP A 241 -1.54 21.27 -10.48
C ASP A 241 -1.91 19.83 -10.78
N LEU A 242 -1.95 18.95 -9.77
CA LEU A 242 -2.38 17.56 -9.92
C LEU A 242 -3.83 17.43 -10.42
N MET A 243 -4.67 18.42 -10.15
CA MET A 243 -6.08 18.43 -10.55
C MET A 243 -6.30 18.99 -11.96
N LEU A 244 -5.25 19.46 -12.65
CA LEU A 244 -5.33 19.87 -14.05
C LEU A 244 -5.45 18.66 -14.97
N GLU A 245 -6.29 18.74 -16.00
CA GLU A 245 -6.50 17.63 -16.96
C GLU A 245 -5.20 17.17 -17.64
N THR A 246 -4.26 18.10 -17.87
CA THR A 246 -2.94 17.81 -18.44
C THR A 246 -2.09 16.86 -17.58
N ASN A 247 -2.38 16.78 -16.28
CA ASN A 247 -1.64 15.96 -15.31
C ASN A 247 -2.46 14.73 -14.87
N SER A 248 -3.56 14.42 -15.56
CA SER A 248 -4.44 13.28 -15.23
C SER A 248 -3.71 11.93 -15.17
N ASP A 249 -2.79 11.68 -16.11
CA ASP A 249 -1.97 10.46 -16.12
C ASP A 249 -1.05 10.38 -14.89
N GLN A 250 -0.42 11.49 -14.50
CA GLN A 250 0.46 11.54 -13.34
C GLN A 250 -0.34 11.38 -12.04
N LEU A 251 -1.48 12.06 -11.94
CA LEU A 251 -2.43 11.87 -10.83
C LEU A 251 -2.81 10.40 -10.69
N GLN A 252 -3.19 9.74 -11.79
CA GLN A 252 -3.60 8.34 -11.75
C GLN A 252 -2.46 7.40 -11.39
N ARG A 253 -1.23 7.67 -11.85
CA ARG A 253 -0.03 6.90 -11.44
C ARG A 253 0.23 7.02 -9.95
N ILE A 254 0.20 8.22 -9.39
CA ILE A 254 0.38 8.46 -7.95
C ILE A 254 -0.74 7.81 -7.15
N ARG A 255 -2.00 7.93 -7.60
CA ARG A 255 -3.15 7.24 -7.00
C ARG A 255 -2.95 5.73 -6.96
N SER A 256 -2.41 5.15 -8.03
CA SER A 256 -2.12 3.72 -8.12
C SER A 256 -1.10 3.30 -7.06
N ILE A 257 0.06 3.94 -6.97
CA ILE A 257 1.10 3.55 -6.00
C ILE A 257 0.69 3.86 -4.55
N LEU A 258 -0.05 4.93 -4.29
CA LEU A 258 -0.61 5.23 -2.97
C LEU A 258 -1.60 4.13 -2.54
N THR A 259 -2.48 3.70 -3.45
CA THR A 259 -3.43 2.61 -3.20
C THR A 259 -2.71 1.30 -2.92
N SER A 260 -1.69 0.97 -3.73
CA SER A 260 -0.88 -0.23 -3.57
C SER A 260 -0.23 -0.28 -2.19
N TYR A 261 0.42 0.80 -1.75
CA TYR A 261 1.06 0.86 -0.43
C TYR A 261 0.04 0.79 0.72
N LEU A 262 -1.03 1.60 0.65
CA LEU A 262 -2.05 1.63 1.70
C LEU A 262 -2.79 0.29 1.82
N LYS A 263 -2.91 -0.49 0.74
CA LYS A 263 -3.44 -1.86 0.79
C LYS A 263 -2.58 -2.76 1.70
N VAL A 264 -1.26 -2.70 1.59
CA VAL A 264 -0.34 -3.47 2.46
C VAL A 264 -0.53 -3.11 3.94
N VAL A 265 -0.79 -1.83 4.22
CA VAL A 265 -1.06 -1.33 5.58
C VAL A 265 -2.43 -1.78 6.09
N CYS A 266 -3.50 -1.62 5.31
CA CYS A 266 -4.86 -2.00 5.70
C CYS A 266 -5.03 -3.51 5.84
N LEU A 267 -4.28 -4.29 5.04
CA LEU A 267 -4.17 -5.74 5.16
C LEU A 267 -3.13 -6.16 6.20
N GLY A 268 -2.57 -5.20 6.95
CA GLY A 268 -1.74 -5.33 8.15
C GLY A 268 -0.54 -6.24 8.00
N VAL A 269 -0.02 -6.31 6.79
CA VAL A 269 1.34 -6.77 6.50
C VAL A 269 2.33 -5.72 7.00
N VAL A 270 1.96 -4.43 6.91
CA VAL A 270 2.75 -3.31 7.42
C VAL A 270 2.02 -2.65 8.60
N PRO A 271 2.74 -2.24 9.67
CA PRO A 271 2.13 -1.55 10.80
C PRO A 271 1.38 -0.28 10.38
N THR A 272 0.13 -0.14 10.84
CA THR A 272 -0.74 1.01 10.54
C THR A 272 -0.11 2.36 10.87
N MET A 273 0.80 2.40 11.84
CA MET A 273 1.51 3.63 12.23
C MET A 273 2.29 4.27 11.08
N ARG A 274 2.85 3.47 10.16
CA ARG A 274 3.68 3.97 9.04
C ARG A 274 2.88 4.83 8.06
N ALA A 275 1.58 4.56 7.90
CA ALA A 275 0.70 5.37 7.06
C ALA A 275 0.53 6.82 7.55
N SER A 276 0.90 7.15 8.81
CA SER A 276 0.86 8.53 9.31
C SER A 276 1.69 9.49 8.46
N LYS A 277 2.77 9.02 7.81
CA LYS A 277 3.59 9.78 6.87
C LYS A 277 2.77 10.36 5.71
N PHE A 278 1.70 9.66 5.30
CA PHE A 278 0.81 10.09 4.22
C PHE A 278 -0.47 10.73 4.76
N TYR A 279 -1.03 10.23 5.87
CA TYR A 279 -2.24 10.79 6.47
C TYR A 279 -2.07 12.23 6.96
N GLU A 280 -0.85 12.68 7.28
CA GLU A 280 -0.62 14.08 7.63
C GLU A 280 -0.95 15.05 6.47
N TYR A 281 -0.93 14.57 5.22
CA TYR A 281 -1.28 15.33 4.02
C TYR A 281 -2.77 15.28 3.67
N TYR A 282 -3.60 14.62 4.48
CA TYR A 282 -5.01 14.36 4.16
C TYR A 282 -5.84 15.63 3.93
N VAL A 283 -5.52 16.74 4.61
CA VAL A 283 -6.18 18.03 4.40
C VAL A 283 -5.68 18.66 3.09
N LYS A 284 -4.36 18.84 2.97
CA LYS A 284 -3.72 19.54 1.85
C LYS A 284 -3.97 18.85 0.50
N TYR A 285 -3.98 17.52 0.47
CA TYR A 285 -4.17 16.71 -0.72
C TYR A 285 -5.55 16.02 -0.75
N HIS A 286 -6.55 16.60 -0.08
CA HIS A 286 -7.88 16.01 -0.03
C HIS A 286 -8.53 15.85 -1.43
N ALA A 287 -8.36 16.83 -2.32
CA ALA A 287 -8.94 16.78 -3.66
C ALA A 287 -8.37 15.62 -4.52
N PRO A 288 -7.03 15.46 -4.65
CA PRO A 288 -6.47 14.39 -5.48
C PRO A 288 -6.50 13.00 -4.83
N PHE A 289 -6.39 12.90 -3.49
CA PHE A 289 -6.13 11.62 -2.81
C PHE A 289 -7.00 11.35 -1.57
N GLY A 290 -7.90 12.28 -1.21
CA GLY A 290 -8.67 12.18 0.03
C GLY A 290 -9.60 10.96 0.08
N ASP A 291 -10.14 10.54 -1.04
CA ASP A 291 -10.95 9.32 -1.16
C ASP A 291 -10.13 8.05 -0.85
N VAL A 292 -8.94 7.92 -1.43
CA VAL A 292 -8.03 6.78 -1.22
C VAL A 292 -7.56 6.72 0.24
N MET A 293 -7.11 7.85 0.80
CA MET A 293 -6.67 7.91 2.19
C MET A 293 -7.81 7.61 3.16
N ARG A 294 -9.02 8.14 2.88
CA ARG A 294 -10.20 7.88 3.72
C ARG A 294 -10.59 6.41 3.71
N CYS A 295 -10.67 5.79 2.52
CA CYS A 295 -10.96 4.36 2.40
C CYS A 295 -9.93 3.53 3.19
N SER A 296 -8.64 3.86 3.07
CA SER A 296 -7.58 3.21 3.84
C SER A 296 -7.77 3.36 5.35
N MET A 297 -8.09 4.56 5.84
CA MET A 297 -8.35 4.81 7.26
C MET A 297 -9.58 4.03 7.76
N GLU A 298 -10.65 3.96 6.98
CA GLU A 298 -11.86 3.19 7.30
C GLU A 298 -11.57 1.68 7.38
N LEU A 299 -10.77 1.13 6.45
CA LEU A 299 -10.34 -0.27 6.50
C LEU A 299 -9.38 -0.56 7.67
N ALA A 300 -8.48 0.37 8.00
CA ALA A 300 -7.58 0.23 9.15
C ALA A 300 -8.36 0.24 10.48
N LEU A 301 -9.38 1.09 10.58
CA LEU A 301 -10.30 1.13 11.71
C LEU A 301 -11.02 -0.21 11.88
N GLN A 302 -11.57 -0.77 10.80
CA GLN A 302 -12.26 -2.08 10.84
C GLN A 302 -11.32 -3.22 11.29
N ARG A 303 -10.04 -3.18 10.88
CA ARG A 303 -9.08 -4.21 11.24
C ARG A 303 -8.68 -4.14 12.72
N ASN A 304 -8.26 -2.97 13.20
CA ASN A 304 -7.83 -2.78 14.58
C ASN A 304 -8.07 -1.34 15.03
N PRO A 305 -9.21 -1.06 15.70
CA PRO A 305 -9.57 0.28 16.11
C PRO A 305 -8.53 0.95 17.04
N ILE A 306 -7.93 0.19 17.95
CA ILE A 306 -6.96 0.73 18.92
C ILE A 306 -5.68 1.16 18.21
N HIS A 307 -5.10 0.31 17.36
CA HIS A 307 -3.93 0.68 16.58
C HIS A 307 -4.22 1.86 15.66
N PHE A 308 -5.38 1.88 15.00
CA PHE A 308 -5.78 2.99 14.16
C PHE A 308 -5.90 4.30 14.95
N ALA A 309 -6.50 4.28 16.14
CA ALA A 309 -6.55 5.48 17.00
C ALA A 309 -5.15 5.96 17.41
N MET A 310 -4.21 5.06 17.66
CA MET A 310 -2.81 5.44 17.92
C MET A 310 -2.15 6.04 16.67
N THR A 311 -2.42 5.51 15.48
CA THR A 311 -1.99 6.10 14.20
C THR A 311 -2.54 7.51 14.01
N MET A 312 -3.84 7.73 14.28
CA MET A 312 -4.44 9.06 14.21
C MET A 312 -3.76 10.05 15.17
N LEU A 313 -3.51 9.61 16.41
CA LEU A 313 -2.82 10.42 17.40
C LEU A 313 -1.42 10.79 16.91
N HIS A 314 -0.66 9.81 16.42
CA HIS A 314 0.67 10.04 15.87
C HIS A 314 0.65 10.97 14.66
N THR A 315 -0.33 10.85 13.77
CA THR A 315 -0.52 11.76 12.63
C THR A 315 -0.72 13.20 13.11
N CYS A 316 -1.54 13.43 14.14
CA CYS A 316 -1.68 14.75 14.75
C CYS A 316 -0.38 15.24 15.40
N LEU A 317 0.41 14.35 16.02
CA LEU A 317 1.69 14.70 16.64
C LEU A 317 2.75 15.10 15.61
N LEU A 318 2.80 14.45 14.44
CA LEU A 318 3.71 14.80 13.35
C LEU A 318 3.47 16.26 12.89
N LEU A 319 2.22 16.63 12.65
CA LEU A 319 1.89 18.03 12.32
C LEU A 319 2.14 18.97 13.51
N TYR A 320 1.83 18.56 14.75
CA TYR A 320 2.12 19.39 15.92
C TYR A 320 3.60 19.73 16.06
N ALA A 321 4.50 18.76 15.82
CA ALA A 321 5.94 18.96 15.83
C ALA A 321 6.41 19.93 14.74
N LYS A 322 5.72 20.00 13.60
CA LYS A 322 5.99 21.00 12.54
C LYS A 322 5.59 22.42 12.99
N VAL A 323 4.47 22.56 13.70
CA VAL A 323 4.01 23.86 14.26
C VAL A 323 4.92 24.33 15.40
N PHE A 324 5.41 23.39 16.21
CA PHE A 324 6.22 23.66 17.41
C PHE A 324 7.51 22.83 17.41
N PRO A 325 8.50 23.15 16.55
CA PRO A 325 9.76 22.41 16.51
C PRO A 325 10.53 22.52 17.84
N ASP A 326 11.17 21.43 18.25
CA ASP A 326 11.91 21.34 19.52
C ASP A 326 13.20 22.19 19.54
N ASP A 327 13.69 22.61 18.36
CA ASP A 327 14.89 23.44 18.21
C ASP A 327 14.67 24.89 18.66
N THR A 328 14.84 25.14 19.96
CA THR A 328 15.14 26.47 20.48
C THR A 328 16.35 26.42 21.39
N ARG A 329 17.55 26.34 20.80
CA ARG A 329 18.76 26.86 21.43
C ARG A 329 18.96 28.37 21.21
N HIS A 330 18.18 29.02 20.34
CA HIS A 330 18.44 30.43 19.95
C HIS A 330 17.26 31.41 19.90
N ALA A 331 16.06 31.09 20.39
CA ALA A 331 14.96 32.07 20.40
C ALA A 331 14.29 32.20 21.76
N ALA A 332 14.97 32.91 22.68
CA ALA A 332 14.34 33.60 23.79
C ALA A 332 13.53 34.78 23.22
N GLY A 333 12.39 34.49 22.60
CA GLY A 333 11.56 35.49 21.95
C GLY A 333 10.37 34.86 21.25
N GLN A 334 9.26 34.76 21.97
CA GLN A 334 7.90 34.55 21.45
C GLN A 334 7.77 33.47 20.36
N ARG A 335 7.57 32.22 20.78
CA ARG A 335 6.90 31.19 19.96
C ARG A 335 5.44 31.65 19.73
N ALA A 336 5.22 32.59 18.83
CA ALA A 336 3.89 32.88 18.34
C ALA A 336 3.38 31.60 17.65
N LEU A 337 2.21 31.09 18.06
CA LEU A 337 1.51 30.07 17.28
C LEU A 337 1.51 30.53 15.83
N ARG A 338 2.02 29.71 14.90
CA ARG A 338 1.82 29.94 13.47
C ARG A 338 0.35 29.64 13.20
N PRO A 339 -0.53 30.65 13.08
CA PRO A 339 -1.97 30.40 13.18
C PRO A 339 -2.50 29.55 12.02
N ALA A 340 -1.87 29.68 10.85
CA ALA A 340 -2.20 28.90 9.65
C ALA A 340 -1.88 27.40 9.80
N GLU A 341 -0.66 27.05 10.23
CA GLU A 341 -0.25 25.65 10.40
C GLU A 341 -1.03 24.97 11.53
N PHE A 342 -1.31 25.71 12.63
CA PHE A 342 -2.18 25.19 13.68
C PHE A 342 -3.63 25.01 13.22
N SER A 343 -4.11 25.86 12.30
CA SER A 343 -5.44 25.70 11.69
C SER A 343 -5.50 24.44 10.82
N GLU A 344 -4.45 24.11 10.08
CA GLU A 344 -4.36 22.88 9.29
C GLU A 344 -4.39 21.64 10.20
N LEU A 345 -3.63 21.65 11.30
CA LEU A 345 -3.68 20.58 12.32
C LEU A 345 -5.09 20.41 12.91
N MET A 346 -5.76 21.51 13.24
CA MET A 346 -7.13 21.46 13.77
C MET A 346 -8.13 20.94 12.74
N GLU A 347 -7.99 21.32 11.46
CA GLU A 347 -8.83 20.80 10.38
C GLU A 347 -8.59 19.30 10.18
N LEU A 348 -7.32 18.85 10.20
CA LEU A 348 -6.99 17.42 10.14
C LEU A 348 -7.66 16.66 11.28
N ALA A 349 -7.51 17.15 12.52
CA ALA A 349 -8.13 16.53 13.70
C ALA A 349 -9.65 16.42 13.55
N ASN A 350 -10.32 17.44 13.02
CA ASN A 350 -11.77 17.41 12.78
C ASN A 350 -12.16 16.36 11.73
N ARG A 351 -11.39 16.22 10.65
CA ARG A 351 -11.67 15.20 9.62
C ARG A 351 -11.42 13.79 10.13
N LEU A 352 -10.32 13.60 10.86
CA LEU A 352 -9.98 12.34 11.53
C LEU A 352 -11.09 11.93 12.51
N ALA A 353 -11.59 12.85 13.34
CA ALA A 353 -12.68 12.57 14.27
C ALA A 353 -13.95 12.06 13.57
N LYS A 354 -14.28 12.58 12.36
CA LYS A 354 -15.44 12.14 11.58
C LYS A 354 -15.38 10.67 11.17
N ILE A 355 -14.20 10.07 11.04
CA ILE A 355 -14.02 8.65 10.70
C ILE A 355 -14.54 7.76 11.85
N LEU A 356 -14.36 8.18 13.09
CA LEU A 356 -14.77 7.43 14.28
C LEU A 356 -16.25 7.65 14.68
N ILE A 357 -16.91 8.69 14.15
CA ILE A 357 -18.30 9.08 14.53
C ILE A 357 -19.31 7.96 14.25
N SER A 358 -19.07 7.15 13.23
CA SER A 358 -20.08 6.21 12.70
C SER A 358 -20.56 5.18 13.72
N ASN A 359 -19.71 4.76 14.67
CA ASN A 359 -20.10 3.79 15.69
C ASN A 359 -19.41 4.04 17.04
N PRO A 360 -19.92 4.98 17.87
CA PRO A 360 -19.27 5.38 19.12
C PRO A 360 -19.19 4.26 20.17
N MET A 361 -20.10 3.28 20.12
CA MET A 361 -20.09 2.15 21.05
C MET A 361 -19.00 1.15 20.69
N GLU A 362 -18.89 0.80 19.41
CA GLU A 362 -17.87 -0.11 18.89
C GLU A 362 -16.46 0.46 19.07
N HIS A 363 -16.29 1.76 18.81
CA HIS A 363 -14.99 2.43 18.86
C HIS A 363 -14.67 3.05 20.24
N ARG A 364 -15.46 2.77 21.27
CA ARG A 364 -15.32 3.38 22.59
C ARG A 364 -13.91 3.25 23.17
N GLU A 365 -13.36 2.04 23.16
CA GLU A 365 -12.06 1.75 23.78
C GLU A 365 -10.90 2.43 23.04
N CYS A 366 -10.98 2.56 21.71
CA CYS A 366 -9.92 3.23 20.96
C CYS A 366 -9.93 4.75 21.18
N VAL A 367 -11.11 5.36 21.36
CA VAL A 367 -11.23 6.78 21.73
C VAL A 367 -10.69 7.02 23.15
N ILE A 368 -10.97 6.12 24.11
CA ILE A 368 -10.38 6.19 25.46
C ILE A 368 -8.85 6.12 25.39
N ALA A 369 -8.32 5.16 24.62
CA ALA A 369 -6.89 5.00 24.42
C ALA A 369 -6.26 6.26 23.80
N PHE A 370 -6.89 6.84 22.77
CA PHE A 370 -6.47 8.09 22.14
C PHE A 370 -6.29 9.22 23.16
N HIS A 371 -7.30 9.46 23.99
CA HIS A 371 -7.25 10.52 24.99
C HIS A 371 -6.20 10.26 26.07
N ARG A 372 -6.07 9.02 26.57
CA ARG A 372 -5.06 8.67 27.56
C ARG A 372 -3.65 8.90 27.04
N SER A 373 -3.35 8.37 25.84
CA SER A 373 -2.04 8.53 25.21
C SER A 373 -1.73 10.01 24.91
N GLY A 374 -2.72 10.78 24.46
CA GLY A 374 -2.58 12.21 24.24
C GLY A 374 -2.28 13.01 25.52
N ILE A 375 -2.97 12.69 26.62
CA ILE A 375 -2.69 13.29 27.94
C ILE A 375 -1.28 12.95 28.38
N LEU A 376 -0.87 11.68 28.28
CA LEU A 376 0.49 11.25 28.63
C LEU A 376 1.56 11.97 27.80
N PHE A 377 1.32 12.20 26.51
CA PHE A 377 2.23 13.01 25.70
C PHE A 377 2.36 14.45 26.22
N VAL A 378 1.23 15.12 26.51
CA VAL A 378 1.23 16.51 26.99
C VAL A 378 1.97 16.65 28.31
N PHE A 379 1.82 15.66 29.21
CA PHE A 379 2.36 15.73 30.58
C PHE A 379 3.58 14.85 30.82
N GLU A 380 4.21 14.32 29.77
CA GLU A 380 5.36 13.40 29.83
C GLU A 380 6.48 13.91 30.75
N LEU A 381 6.77 15.21 30.70
CA LEU A 381 7.81 15.86 31.48
C LEU A 381 7.28 16.60 32.72
N ALA A 382 5.99 16.53 33.02
CA ALA A 382 5.37 17.39 34.06
C ALA A 382 5.99 17.20 35.45
N GLN A 383 6.48 16.00 35.78
CA GLN A 383 7.15 15.74 37.06
C GLN A 383 8.63 16.14 37.08
N LYS A 384 9.34 16.01 35.95
CA LYS A 384 10.80 16.23 35.88
C LYS A 384 11.15 17.67 35.47
N GLN A 385 10.39 18.24 34.55
CA GLN A 385 10.61 19.54 33.93
C GLN A 385 9.24 20.22 33.66
N PRO A 386 8.57 20.75 34.70
CA PRO A 386 7.22 21.31 34.59
C PRO A 386 7.11 22.44 33.55
N THR A 387 8.14 23.30 33.46
CA THR A 387 8.23 24.40 32.50
C THR A 387 8.35 23.93 31.05
N GLU A 388 8.92 22.75 30.81
CA GLU A 388 8.96 22.16 29.47
C GLU A 388 7.63 21.50 29.11
N ALA A 389 6.92 20.94 30.10
CA ALA A 389 5.59 20.37 29.91
C ALA A 389 4.54 21.42 29.47
N THR A 390 4.67 22.69 29.90
CA THR A 390 3.73 23.75 29.47
C THR A 390 3.76 23.98 27.96
N LYS A 391 4.90 23.69 27.29
CA LYS A 391 5.06 23.83 25.83
C LYS A 391 4.17 22.88 25.03
N LYS A 392 3.69 21.78 25.63
CA LYS A 392 2.81 20.79 24.98
C LYS A 392 1.32 21.05 25.24
N LEU A 393 0.97 22.00 26.12
CA LEU A 393 -0.43 22.31 26.47
C LEU A 393 -1.32 22.70 25.28
N PRO A 394 -0.85 23.41 24.24
CA PRO A 394 -1.68 23.71 23.06
C PRO A 394 -2.26 22.46 22.39
N PHE A 395 -1.61 21.28 22.51
CA PHE A 395 -2.11 20.02 21.97
C PHE A 395 -3.43 19.56 22.62
N LEU A 396 -3.78 20.05 23.82
CA LEU A 396 -5.08 19.78 24.45
C LEU A 396 -6.25 20.29 23.59
N ARG A 397 -6.03 21.31 22.74
CA ARG A 397 -7.04 21.76 21.76
C ARG A 397 -7.31 20.72 20.69
N VAL A 398 -6.29 19.95 20.28
CA VAL A 398 -6.44 18.82 19.37
C VAL A 398 -7.25 17.72 20.04
N LEU A 399 -6.87 17.32 21.27
CA LEU A 399 -7.62 16.30 22.03
C LEU A 399 -9.09 16.70 22.23
N LYS A 400 -9.37 17.98 22.49
CA LYS A 400 -10.73 18.51 22.63
C LYS A 400 -11.65 18.18 21.45
N VAL A 401 -11.11 18.11 20.22
CA VAL A 401 -11.88 17.76 19.01
C VAL A 401 -12.49 16.36 19.10
N PHE A 402 -11.82 15.43 19.80
CA PHE A 402 -12.25 14.04 19.93
C PHE A 402 -13.16 13.80 21.14
N VAL A 403 -13.29 14.76 22.07
CA VAL A 403 -14.14 14.62 23.26
C VAL A 403 -15.61 14.31 22.95
N PRO A 404 -16.25 14.85 21.88
CA PRO A 404 -17.60 14.47 21.51
C PRO A 404 -17.80 12.98 21.21
N LEU A 405 -16.73 12.25 20.88
CA LEU A 405 -16.73 10.81 20.61
C LEU A 405 -16.76 9.95 21.89
N LEU A 406 -16.40 10.53 23.04
CA LEU A 406 -16.47 9.84 24.33
C LEU A 406 -17.93 9.75 24.81
N LEU A 407 -18.32 8.58 25.30
CA LEU A 407 -19.58 8.43 26.04
C LEU A 407 -19.53 9.20 27.36
N VAL A 408 -20.69 9.53 27.92
CA VAL A 408 -20.80 10.32 29.16
C VAL A 408 -19.98 9.75 30.32
N GLN A 409 -20.03 8.41 30.50
CA GLN A 409 -19.23 7.72 31.51
C GLN A 409 -17.73 7.83 31.26
N ASP A 410 -17.30 7.80 30.00
CA ASP A 410 -15.88 7.83 29.63
C ASP A 410 -15.29 9.22 29.73
N LYS A 411 -16.09 10.26 29.46
CA LYS A 411 -15.72 11.65 29.77
C LYS A 411 -15.34 11.82 31.24
N THR A 412 -16.12 11.20 32.14
CA THR A 412 -15.82 11.23 33.59
C THR A 412 -14.54 10.47 33.91
N ARG A 413 -14.32 9.29 33.30
CA ARG A 413 -13.09 8.51 33.48
C ARG A 413 -11.84 9.25 32.98
N ILE A 414 -11.92 9.87 31.81
CA ILE A 414 -10.83 10.66 31.24
C ILE A 414 -10.59 11.93 32.05
N LEU A 415 -11.64 12.58 32.56
CA LEU A 415 -11.50 13.72 33.47
C LEU A 415 -10.73 13.32 34.73
N ASN A 416 -11.13 12.25 35.42
CA ASN A 416 -10.44 11.78 36.63
C ASN A 416 -8.97 11.39 36.34
N PHE A 417 -8.68 10.91 35.13
CA PHE A 417 -7.31 10.62 34.70
C PHE A 417 -6.48 11.89 34.43
N PHE A 418 -7.10 12.96 33.90
CA PHE A 418 -6.46 14.23 33.58
C PHE A 418 -6.15 15.09 34.81
N GLU A 419 -7.05 15.09 35.80
CA GLU A 419 -7.00 15.99 36.96
C GLU A 419 -5.68 15.99 37.74
N PRO A 420 -5.04 14.85 38.05
CA PRO A 420 -3.77 14.85 38.77
C PRO A 420 -2.66 15.58 38.01
N TYR A 421 -2.61 15.43 36.68
CA TYR A 421 -1.63 16.10 35.84
C TYR A 421 -1.88 17.60 35.74
N GLU A 422 -3.16 17.99 35.61
CA GLU A 422 -3.55 19.40 35.60
C GLU A 422 -3.11 20.12 36.90
N GLN A 423 -3.38 19.52 38.06
CA GLN A 423 -3.00 20.12 39.35
C GLN A 423 -1.49 20.26 39.51
N LEU A 424 -0.71 19.33 38.96
CA LEU A 424 0.75 19.37 39.02
C LEU A 424 1.34 20.57 38.28
N ILE A 425 0.73 20.98 37.16
CA ILE A 425 1.29 22.01 36.28
C ILE A 425 0.72 23.42 36.52
N ILE A 426 -0.49 23.55 37.05
CA ILE A 426 -1.17 24.85 37.29
C ILE A 426 -0.25 25.92 37.92
N PRO A 427 0.58 25.62 38.95
CA PRO A 427 1.45 26.63 39.57
C PRO A 427 2.48 27.25 38.61
N THR A 428 2.81 26.55 37.53
CA THR A 428 3.82 26.96 36.54
C THR A 428 3.23 27.58 35.26
N CYS A 429 1.91 27.55 35.12
CA CYS A 429 1.21 28.00 33.93
C CYS A 429 1.00 29.53 33.89
N ASN A 430 1.14 30.12 32.70
CA ASN A 430 0.66 31.46 32.44
C ASN A 430 -0.86 31.48 32.17
N ARG A 431 -1.46 32.66 31.91
CA ARG A 431 -2.90 32.80 31.65
C ARG A 431 -3.39 32.00 30.43
N ASN A 432 -2.59 31.92 29.35
CA ASN A 432 -2.94 31.21 28.13
C ASN A 432 -2.86 29.69 28.33
N ASP A 433 -1.83 29.22 29.04
CA ASP A 433 -1.65 27.82 29.43
C ASP A 433 -2.85 27.32 30.25
N ILE A 434 -3.29 28.13 31.23
CA ILE A 434 -4.48 27.87 32.04
C ILE A 434 -5.74 27.80 31.17
N ALA A 435 -5.83 28.58 30.09
CA ALA A 435 -6.97 28.55 29.18
C ALA A 435 -7.05 27.19 28.45
N HIS A 436 -5.93 26.66 27.96
CA HIS A 436 -5.89 25.33 27.32
C HIS A 436 -6.35 24.21 28.25
N LEU A 437 -5.88 24.22 29.51
CA LEU A 437 -6.30 23.28 30.56
C LEU A 437 -7.81 23.38 30.81
N LYS A 438 -8.31 24.60 31.08
CA LYS A 438 -9.72 24.86 31.38
C LYS A 438 -10.64 24.46 30.24
N GLU A 439 -10.26 24.72 28.99
CA GLU A 439 -11.07 24.37 27.83
C GLU A 439 -11.24 22.86 27.67
N TYR A 440 -10.16 22.09 27.81
CA TYR A 440 -10.21 20.65 27.72
C TYR A 440 -10.99 20.04 28.89
N ARG A 441 -10.72 20.51 30.12
CA ARG A 441 -11.48 20.13 31.32
C ARG A 441 -12.98 20.37 31.16
N ASN A 442 -13.36 21.55 30.67
CA ASN A 442 -14.76 21.92 30.47
C ASN A 442 -15.45 21.05 29.40
N ALA A 443 -14.73 20.63 28.35
CA ALA A 443 -15.26 19.72 27.35
C ALA A 443 -15.55 18.31 27.92
N LEU A 444 -14.71 17.86 28.87
CA LEU A 444 -14.87 16.56 29.55
C LEU A 444 -15.95 16.57 30.65
N ARG A 445 -16.37 17.71 31.15
CA ARG A 445 -17.43 17.76 32.17
C ARG A 445 -18.78 17.30 31.56
N PRO A 446 -19.45 16.30 32.16
CA PRO A 446 -20.80 15.94 31.75
C PRO A 446 -21.71 17.17 31.86
N ARG A 447 -22.48 17.48 30.82
CA ARG A 447 -23.53 18.50 30.94
C ARG A 447 -24.58 17.94 31.91
N LYS A 448 -24.88 18.67 32.99
CA LYS A 448 -26.01 18.34 33.86
C LYS A 448 -27.28 18.35 33.00
N THR A 449 -27.84 17.18 32.72
CA THR A 449 -29.20 17.08 32.19
C THR A 449 -30.13 17.71 33.21
N LYS A 450 -30.87 18.75 32.81
CA LYS A 450 -31.96 19.29 33.63
C LYS A 450 -32.92 18.14 33.90
N SER A 451 -32.98 17.65 35.13
CA SER A 451 -34.07 16.79 35.57
C SER A 451 -35.34 17.64 35.55
N TYR A 452 -36.26 17.36 34.63
CA TYR A 452 -37.61 17.88 34.78
C TYR A 452 -38.21 17.21 36.02
N PRO A 453 -38.76 17.98 36.98
CA PRO A 453 -39.42 17.39 38.13
C PRO A 453 -40.59 16.55 37.62
N GLN A 454 -40.67 15.31 38.11
CA GLN A 454 -41.83 14.45 37.87
C GLN A 454 -43.06 15.20 38.39
N ALA A 455 -44.04 15.43 37.51
CA ALA A 455 -45.33 15.95 37.89
C ALA A 455 -45.99 14.93 38.82
N THR A 456 -46.20 15.33 40.08
CA THR A 456 -47.02 14.65 41.08
C THR A 456 -48.48 14.65 40.68
#